data_AF-M2RGT6-F1
#
_entry.id   AF-M2RGT6-F1
#
_cell.length_a   1.000
_cell.length_b   1.000
_cell.length_c   1.000
_cell.angle_alpha   90.00
_cell.angle_beta   90.00
_cell.angle_gamma   90.00
#
_symmetry.space_group_name_H-M   'P 1'
#
loop_
_entity.id
_entity.type
_entity.pdbx_description
1 polymer ?
#
loop_
_entity_poly.entity_id
_entity_poly.type
_entity_poly.pdbx_seq_one_letter_code
_entity_poly.pdbx_strand_id
1 'polypeptide(L)'
;MAAWLNGTKKKECLTLDKEMKLFEQFIQLTPEEIRCRNYCVDKLKQLFENNIEHCEVQVYGSFVYGLSLPSSDVDIALLFPQLPSLSIGRKIRILKRVAQLCRTIKSIRVDDVITNAKIPIVKLTDLECALSIDISVDCDNGIVTTSYIKTLLTEFPLARTLSLFIKFLLFQNSLNEPYHGGLGSYAIILLVCTYLKNNPTEDCGIAITGFLNFYGSLFKMRMTAVSLISGYCKYRSEDDSESCPMIIDPCDELNNVGRTSFKFTTVQYIFKKTLIGINYQYKSPKEKYLPKRSRLSNVVAIAASTLVFRNAICQRFSEQGTPTLVHENRTVNDKSLQ
;
A
#
# COMPACT_ATOMS: atom_id res chain seq x y z
N MET A 1 7.57 5.65 -25.52
CA MET A 1 7.69 4.23 -25.10
C MET A 1 7.38 4.19 -23.61
N ALA A 2 6.76 3.12 -23.09
CA ALA A 2 6.44 3.04 -21.67
C ALA A 2 7.70 3.04 -20.80
N ALA A 3 7.64 3.69 -19.63
CA ALA A 3 8.81 3.90 -18.78
C ALA A 3 9.46 2.58 -18.30
N TRP A 4 8.65 1.56 -17.99
CA TRP A 4 9.13 0.23 -17.57
C TRP A 4 9.72 -0.61 -18.71
N LEU A 5 9.65 -0.13 -19.96
CA LEU A 5 10.26 -0.79 -21.12
C LEU A 5 11.56 -0.12 -21.56
N ASN A 6 11.99 0.93 -20.86
CA ASN A 6 13.28 1.57 -21.10
C ASN A 6 14.40 0.54 -20.84
N GLY A 7 15.16 0.19 -21.89
CA GLY A 7 16.20 -0.84 -21.85
C GLY A 7 15.86 -2.12 -22.61
N THR A 8 14.58 -2.35 -22.96
CA THR A 8 14.20 -3.49 -23.82
C THR A 8 14.64 -3.25 -25.27
N LYS A 9 15.13 -4.30 -25.95
CA LYS A 9 15.55 -4.15 -27.36
C LYS A 9 14.29 -3.96 -28.23
N LYS A 10 14.35 -3.03 -29.20
CA LYS A 10 13.19 -2.71 -30.08
C LYS A 10 12.55 -3.91 -30.79
N LYS A 11 13.33 -4.98 -31.06
CA LYS A 11 12.88 -6.21 -31.74
C LYS A 11 12.57 -7.37 -30.78
N GLU A 12 12.73 -7.17 -29.47
CA GLU A 12 12.47 -8.21 -28.48
C GLU A 12 10.96 -8.42 -28.30
N CYS A 13 10.50 -9.66 -28.47
CA CYS A 13 9.09 -9.98 -28.26
C CYS A 13 8.78 -10.06 -26.76
N LEU A 14 7.69 -9.39 -26.36
CA LEU A 14 7.09 -9.45 -25.04
C LEU A 14 5.85 -10.36 -25.06
N THR A 15 5.52 -10.92 -23.90
CA THR A 15 4.20 -11.44 -23.55
C THR A 15 3.64 -10.58 -22.41
N LEU A 16 2.34 -10.74 -22.09
CA LEU A 16 1.76 -9.99 -20.97
C LEU A 16 2.43 -10.35 -19.64
N ASP A 17 2.77 -11.63 -19.44
CA ASP A 17 3.55 -12.09 -18.28
C ASP A 17 4.87 -11.31 -18.12
N LYS A 18 5.65 -11.24 -19.20
CA LYS A 18 6.94 -10.52 -19.19
C LYS A 18 6.77 -9.03 -18.96
N GLU A 19 5.78 -8.41 -19.59
CA GLU A 19 5.51 -6.99 -19.40
C GLU A 19 5.07 -6.65 -17.97
N MET A 20 4.24 -7.50 -17.34
CA MET A 20 3.83 -7.35 -15.94
C MET A 20 5.02 -7.42 -14.99
N LYS A 21 5.97 -8.34 -15.23
CA LYS A 21 7.21 -8.46 -14.42
C LYS A 21 8.12 -7.23 -14.59
N LEU A 22 8.24 -6.70 -15.81
CA LEU A 22 8.96 -5.44 -16.05
C LEU A 22 8.28 -4.25 -15.37
N PHE A 23 6.94 -4.20 -15.40
CA PHE A 23 6.18 -3.19 -14.68
C PHE A 23 6.41 -3.26 -13.16
N GLU A 24 6.37 -4.45 -12.57
CA GLU A 24 6.70 -4.67 -11.16
C GLU A 24 8.10 -4.15 -10.82
N GLN A 25 9.11 -4.56 -11.60
CA GLN A 25 10.50 -4.12 -11.40
C GLN A 25 10.65 -2.61 -11.46
N PHE A 26 9.87 -1.96 -12.34
CA PHE A 26 9.84 -0.52 -12.43
C PHE A 26 9.12 0.12 -11.24
N ILE A 27 7.94 -0.37 -10.83
CA ILE A 27 7.11 0.35 -9.86
C ILE A 27 7.49 0.08 -8.41
N GLN A 28 8.16 -1.03 -8.10
CA GLN A 28 8.69 -1.28 -6.77
C GLN A 28 9.68 -0.20 -6.35
N LEU A 29 9.88 -0.05 -5.03
CA LEU A 29 10.82 0.93 -4.50
C LEU A 29 12.26 0.63 -4.93
N THR A 30 13.00 1.66 -5.34
CA THR A 30 14.45 1.56 -5.57
C THR A 30 15.21 1.48 -4.25
N PRO A 31 16.47 1.01 -4.24
CA PRO A 31 17.31 1.03 -3.04
C PRO A 31 17.45 2.42 -2.41
N GLU A 32 17.46 3.48 -3.22
CA GLU A 32 17.54 4.87 -2.77
C GLU A 32 16.21 5.31 -2.13
N GLU A 33 15.08 4.95 -2.74
CA GLU A 33 13.74 5.22 -2.17
C GLU A 33 13.52 4.47 -0.84
N ILE A 34 14.09 3.27 -0.68
CA ILE A 34 14.10 2.52 0.58
C ILE A 34 15.01 3.22 1.61
N ARG A 35 16.20 3.66 1.20
CA ARG A 35 17.13 4.41 2.06
C ARG A 35 16.51 5.70 2.59
N CYS A 36 15.80 6.47 1.77
CA CYS A 36 15.03 7.65 2.21
C CYS A 36 14.05 7.32 3.32
N ARG A 37 13.25 6.25 3.13
CA ARG A 37 12.24 5.84 4.10
C ARG A 37 12.87 5.41 5.42
N ASN A 38 13.93 4.60 5.37
CA ASN A 38 14.64 4.18 6.58
C ASN A 38 15.26 5.37 7.32
N TYR A 39 15.89 6.30 6.60
CA TYR A 39 16.42 7.53 7.20
C TYR A 39 15.34 8.33 7.94
N CYS A 40 14.14 8.45 7.35
CA CYS A 40 13.03 9.13 8.00
C CYS A 40 12.50 8.37 9.24
N VAL A 41 12.37 7.05 9.14
CA VAL A 41 11.99 6.17 10.25
C VAL A 41 12.98 6.29 11.40
N ASP A 42 14.28 6.23 11.13
CA ASP A 42 15.33 6.31 12.15
C ASP A 42 15.32 7.67 12.85
N LYS A 43 15.11 8.75 12.09
CA LYS A 43 14.94 10.11 12.61
C LYS A 43 13.77 10.21 13.61
N LEU A 44 12.61 9.68 13.23
CA LEU A 44 11.41 9.68 14.09
C LEU A 44 11.56 8.73 15.28
N LYS A 45 12.19 7.57 15.07
CA LYS A 45 12.48 6.59 16.12
C LYS A 45 13.31 7.22 17.23
N GLN A 46 14.43 7.87 16.88
CA GLN A 46 15.26 8.58 17.86
C GLN A 46 14.48 9.69 18.59
N LEU A 47 13.64 10.45 17.88
CA LEU A 47 12.82 11.48 18.50
C LEU A 47 11.89 10.90 19.56
N PHE A 48 11.17 9.82 19.26
CA PHE A 48 10.17 9.28 20.17
C PHE A 48 10.78 8.49 21.32
N GLU A 49 11.78 7.65 21.07
CA GLU A 49 12.44 6.86 22.11
C GLU A 49 13.16 7.75 23.15
N ASN A 50 13.65 8.93 22.76
CA ASN A 50 14.28 9.87 23.67
C ASN A 50 13.30 10.74 24.47
N ASN A 51 12.05 10.89 24.00
CA ASN A 51 11.10 11.87 24.57
C ASN A 51 9.79 11.24 25.09
N ILE A 52 9.58 9.94 24.87
CA ILE A 52 8.39 9.20 25.28
C ILE A 52 8.86 7.92 25.98
N GLU A 53 8.64 7.88 27.29
CA GLU A 53 9.04 6.74 28.13
C GLU A 53 8.30 5.45 27.73
N HIS A 54 9.01 4.32 27.77
CA HIS A 54 8.50 2.99 27.41
C HIS A 54 7.96 2.85 25.97
N CYS A 55 8.24 3.81 25.09
CA CYS A 55 7.82 3.79 23.69
C CYS A 55 8.75 2.90 22.87
N GLU A 56 8.18 1.95 22.14
CA GLU A 56 8.86 1.19 21.08
C GLU A 56 8.28 1.60 19.72
N VAL A 57 9.16 1.95 18.79
CA VAL A 57 8.76 2.38 17.45
C VAL A 57 8.90 1.22 16.47
N GLN A 58 7.77 0.80 15.88
CA GLN A 58 7.74 -0.24 14.87
C GLN A 58 7.11 0.25 13.57
N VAL A 59 7.71 -0.11 12.44
CA VAL A 59 7.12 0.12 11.12
C VAL A 59 6.22 -1.07 10.79
N TYR A 60 5.08 -0.81 10.16
CA TYR A 60 4.19 -1.86 9.66
C TYR A 60 3.67 -1.51 8.25
N GLY A 61 2.77 -2.33 7.73
CA GLY A 61 2.07 -2.01 6.49
C GLY A 61 2.93 -2.20 5.24
N SER A 62 2.58 -1.46 4.19
CA SER A 62 3.01 -1.81 2.82
C SER A 62 4.49 -1.67 2.54
N PHE A 63 5.17 -0.85 3.33
CA PHE A 63 6.61 -0.72 3.25
C PHE A 63 7.31 -2.00 3.74
N VAL A 64 6.80 -2.61 4.81
CA VAL A 64 7.43 -3.77 5.46
C VAL A 64 7.26 -5.06 4.66
N TYR A 65 6.11 -5.26 4.00
CA TYR A 65 5.89 -6.42 3.11
C TYR A 65 6.27 -6.14 1.63
N GLY A 66 6.78 -4.94 1.33
CA GLY A 66 7.37 -4.58 0.05
C GLY A 66 6.37 -4.31 -1.08
N LEU A 67 5.15 -3.88 -0.77
CA LEU A 67 4.15 -3.48 -1.78
C LEU A 67 3.87 -1.97 -1.75
N SER A 68 4.81 -1.16 -1.24
CA SER A 68 4.77 0.29 -1.39
C SER A 68 4.93 0.68 -2.86
N LEU A 69 4.06 1.59 -3.31
CA LEU A 69 4.31 2.38 -4.51
C LEU A 69 5.30 3.50 -4.16
N PRO A 70 5.90 4.18 -5.16
CA PRO A 70 6.82 5.29 -4.90
C PRO A 70 6.19 6.41 -4.05
N SER A 71 4.89 6.65 -4.24
CA SER A 71 4.08 7.61 -3.49
C SER A 71 3.42 7.04 -2.22
N SER A 72 3.62 5.76 -1.90
CA SER A 72 3.05 5.20 -0.67
C SER A 72 3.70 5.81 0.57
N ASP A 73 2.84 6.02 1.55
CA ASP A 73 3.14 6.35 2.92
C ASP A 73 3.95 5.27 3.64
N VAL A 74 4.50 5.64 4.79
CA VAL A 74 5.09 4.74 5.77
C VAL A 74 4.23 4.74 7.03
N ASP A 75 3.75 3.56 7.41
CA ASP A 75 2.97 3.35 8.62
C ASP A 75 3.89 3.07 9.81
N ILE A 76 3.77 3.85 10.89
CA ILE A 76 4.54 3.70 12.13
C ILE A 76 3.57 3.47 13.31
N ALA A 77 3.84 2.46 14.11
CA ALA A 77 3.16 2.19 15.38
C ALA A 77 4.08 2.56 16.54
N LEU A 78 3.53 3.31 17.49
CA LEU A 78 4.13 3.51 18.81
C LEU A 78 3.50 2.49 19.77
N LEU A 79 4.33 1.58 20.26
CA LEU A 79 3.93 0.50 21.15
C LEU A 79 4.41 0.76 22.56
N PHE A 80 3.65 0.28 23.54
CA PHE A 80 3.98 0.39 24.95
C PHE A 80 3.89 -1.00 25.60
N PRO A 81 4.81 -1.93 25.28
CA PRO A 81 4.69 -3.34 25.68
C PRO A 81 4.70 -3.56 27.20
N GLN A 82 5.20 -2.60 27.96
CA GLN A 82 5.24 -2.63 29.43
C GLN A 82 3.96 -2.08 30.08
N LEU A 83 3.02 -1.55 29.29
CA LEU A 83 1.76 -0.98 29.74
C LEU A 83 0.56 -1.84 29.33
N PRO A 84 -0.54 -1.83 30.11
CA PRO A 84 -1.79 -2.40 29.65
C PRO A 84 -2.34 -1.60 28.46
N SER A 85 -3.26 -2.21 27.70
CA SER A 85 -3.89 -1.59 26.53
C SER A 85 -4.40 -0.17 26.85
N LEU A 86 -3.97 0.80 26.04
CA LEU A 86 -4.29 2.20 26.28
C LEU A 86 -5.73 2.52 25.86
N SER A 87 -6.44 3.26 26.70
CA SER A 87 -7.75 3.80 26.34
C SER A 87 -7.63 4.78 25.17
N ILE A 88 -8.72 4.93 24.39
CA ILE A 88 -8.76 5.83 23.22
C ILE A 88 -8.33 7.26 23.57
N GLY A 89 -8.75 7.77 24.73
CA GLY A 89 -8.35 9.09 25.22
C GLY A 89 -6.86 9.21 25.51
N ARG A 90 -6.22 8.15 26.04
CA ARG A 90 -4.76 8.11 26.23
C ARG A 90 -4.04 8.08 24.89
N LYS A 91 -4.48 7.25 23.93
CA LYS A 91 -3.93 7.21 22.56
C LYS A 91 -3.96 8.59 21.91
N ILE A 92 -5.09 9.30 21.97
CA ILE A 92 -5.23 10.65 21.42
C ILE A 92 -4.30 11.66 22.10
N ARG A 93 -4.12 11.58 23.43
CA ARG A 93 -3.16 12.46 24.14
C ARG A 93 -1.72 12.21 23.70
N ILE A 94 -1.33 10.95 23.55
CA ILE A 94 0.00 10.58 23.04
C ILE A 94 0.17 11.11 21.61
N LEU A 95 -0.80 10.92 20.72
CA LEU A 95 -0.76 11.44 19.35
C LEU A 95 -0.62 12.97 19.30
N LYS A 96 -1.30 13.70 20.19
CA LYS A 96 -1.13 15.17 20.31
C LYS A 96 0.29 15.54 20.75
N ARG A 97 0.88 14.80 21.69
CA ARG A 97 2.29 14.98 22.11
C ARG A 97 3.25 14.64 20.98
N VAL A 98 3.02 13.55 20.26
CA VAL A 98 3.79 13.15 19.06
C VAL A 98 3.78 14.26 18.02
N ALA A 99 2.60 14.79 17.69
CA ALA A 99 2.49 15.93 16.77
C ALA A 99 3.30 17.14 17.26
N GLN A 100 3.30 17.43 18.57
CA GLN A 100 4.10 18.52 19.12
C GLN A 100 5.60 18.28 19.03
N LEU A 101 6.06 17.05 19.32
CA LEU A 101 7.46 16.66 19.16
C LEU A 101 7.89 16.72 17.69
N CYS A 102 7.08 16.22 16.75
CA CYS A 102 7.39 16.27 15.33
C CYS A 102 7.58 17.71 14.80
N ARG A 103 6.84 18.69 15.35
CA ARG A 103 7.00 20.11 14.98
C ARG A 103 8.35 20.71 15.38
N THR A 104 9.13 20.06 16.26
CA THR A 104 10.49 20.54 16.60
C THR A 104 11.51 20.20 15.52
N ILE A 105 11.22 19.21 14.66
CA ILE A 105 12.09 18.84 13.54
C ILE A 105 11.74 19.71 12.33
N LYS A 106 12.70 20.54 11.88
CA LYS A 106 12.51 21.49 10.78
C LYS A 106 12.01 20.86 9.47
N SER A 107 12.43 19.63 9.17
CA SER A 107 12.02 18.92 7.95
C SER A 107 10.68 18.19 8.05
N ILE A 108 10.08 18.09 9.24
CA ILE A 108 8.79 17.44 9.42
C ILE A 108 7.67 18.46 9.47
N ARG A 109 6.68 18.29 8.60
CA ARG A 109 5.41 19.02 8.66
C ARG A 109 4.33 18.09 9.19
N VAL A 110 3.67 18.47 10.28
CA VAL A 110 2.46 17.77 10.73
C VAL A 110 1.28 18.26 9.90
N ASP A 111 0.67 17.35 9.14
CA ASP A 111 -0.44 17.67 8.23
C ASP A 111 -1.79 17.61 8.96
N ASP A 112 -2.04 16.59 9.78
CA ASP A 112 -3.29 16.46 10.55
C ASP A 112 -3.16 15.52 11.76
N VAL A 113 -4.11 15.60 12.71
CA VAL A 113 -4.28 14.64 13.81
C VAL A 113 -5.72 14.13 13.78
N ILE A 114 -5.91 12.95 13.21
CA ILE A 114 -7.22 12.35 12.99
C ILE A 114 -7.62 11.57 14.24
N THR A 115 -8.56 12.12 15.03
CA THR A 115 -8.98 11.52 16.31
C THR A 115 -10.29 10.73 16.24
N ASN A 116 -11.10 10.97 15.21
CA ASN A 116 -12.48 10.45 15.14
C ASN A 116 -12.60 9.12 14.37
N ALA A 117 -11.47 8.53 13.96
CA ALA A 117 -11.44 7.24 13.28
C ALA A 117 -11.37 6.07 14.29
N LYS A 118 -11.69 4.84 13.84
CA LYS A 118 -11.54 3.60 14.63
C LYS A 118 -10.10 3.46 15.17
N ILE A 119 -9.12 3.86 14.38
CA ILE A 119 -7.71 3.93 14.75
C ILE A 119 -7.28 5.39 14.57
N PRO A 120 -7.13 6.17 15.65
CA PRO A 120 -6.60 7.52 15.57
C PRO A 120 -5.16 7.53 15.06
N ILE A 121 -4.82 8.52 14.24
CA ILE A 121 -3.49 8.67 13.65
C ILE A 121 -3.04 10.12 13.58
N VAL A 122 -1.73 10.34 13.55
CA VAL A 122 -1.10 11.60 13.15
C VAL A 122 -0.58 11.43 11.73
N LYS A 123 -0.95 12.34 10.84
CA LYS A 123 -0.43 12.42 9.48
C LYS A 123 0.64 13.49 9.41
N LEU A 124 1.80 13.14 8.85
CA LEU A 124 2.89 14.08 8.64
C LEU A 124 3.63 13.82 7.34
N THR A 125 4.39 14.82 6.90
CA THR A 125 5.23 14.75 5.71
C THR A 125 6.67 15.11 6.09
N ASP A 126 7.63 14.24 5.75
CA ASP A 126 9.04 14.61 5.73
C ASP A 126 9.37 15.33 4.42
N LEU A 127 9.65 16.62 4.52
CA LEU A 127 9.96 17.50 3.40
C LEU A 127 11.32 17.19 2.77
N GLU A 128 12.26 16.56 3.50
CA GLU A 128 13.56 16.16 2.93
C GLU A 128 13.41 14.98 1.97
N CYS A 129 12.56 14.02 2.31
CA CYS A 129 12.33 12.82 1.52
C CYS A 129 11.06 12.89 0.67
N ALA A 130 10.30 13.99 0.77
CA ALA A 130 8.94 14.14 0.24
C ALA A 130 8.05 12.90 0.53
N LEU A 131 8.08 12.45 1.78
CA LEU A 131 7.49 11.19 2.23
C LEU A 131 6.35 11.44 3.21
N SER A 132 5.16 10.90 2.92
CA SER A 132 4.03 10.88 3.85
C SER A 132 4.17 9.75 4.87
N ILE A 133 3.76 10.01 6.10
CA ILE A 133 3.90 9.10 7.24
C ILE A 133 2.65 9.18 8.10
N ASP A 134 2.10 8.01 8.42
CA ASP A 134 0.96 7.85 9.29
C ASP A 134 1.43 7.18 10.60
N ILE A 135 1.23 7.86 11.74
CA ILE A 135 1.64 7.36 13.05
C ILE A 135 0.40 6.99 13.87
N SER A 136 0.36 5.75 14.35
CA SER A 136 -0.68 5.22 15.24
C SER A 136 -0.10 4.81 16.60
N VAL A 137 -0.96 4.62 17.61
CA VAL A 137 -0.59 4.17 18.96
C VAL A 137 -1.29 2.86 19.29
N ASP A 138 -0.57 1.89 19.84
CA ASP A 138 -1.05 0.54 20.19
C ASP A 138 -1.80 -0.11 19.02
N CYS A 139 -1.07 -0.35 17.94
CA CYS A 139 -1.59 -0.91 16.69
C CYS A 139 -1.06 -2.32 16.43
N ASP A 140 -1.13 -3.20 17.43
CA ASP A 140 -0.63 -4.58 17.36
C ASP A 140 -1.22 -5.37 16.19
N ASN A 141 -2.52 -5.16 15.91
CA ASN A 141 -3.20 -5.80 14.78
C ASN A 141 -2.55 -5.46 13.44
N GLY A 142 -2.04 -4.23 13.25
CA GLY A 142 -1.33 -3.84 12.03
C GLY A 142 -0.03 -4.62 11.84
N ILE A 143 0.66 -4.94 12.94
CA ILE A 143 1.92 -5.70 12.95
C ILE A 143 1.65 -7.18 12.65
N VAL A 144 0.65 -7.77 13.31
CA VAL A 144 0.21 -9.15 13.04
C VAL A 144 -0.21 -9.29 11.58
N THR A 145 -1.03 -8.37 11.07
CA THR A 145 -1.47 -8.34 9.66
C THR A 145 -0.27 -8.26 8.72
N THR A 146 0.74 -7.45 9.04
CA THR A 146 1.96 -7.30 8.24
C THR A 146 2.73 -8.62 8.12
N SER A 147 2.91 -9.33 9.23
CA SER A 147 3.57 -10.65 9.25
C SER A 147 2.77 -11.70 8.50
N TYR A 148 1.44 -11.68 8.65
CA TYR A 148 0.55 -12.57 7.92
C TYR A 148 0.63 -12.34 6.40
N ILE A 149 0.60 -11.08 5.96
CA ILE A 149 0.74 -10.73 4.53
C ILE A 149 2.09 -11.18 3.98
N LYS A 150 3.19 -11.08 4.73
CA LYS A 150 4.49 -11.62 4.27
C LYS A 150 4.40 -13.11 3.95
N THR A 151 3.73 -13.87 4.81
CA THR A 151 3.51 -15.31 4.60
C THR A 151 2.71 -15.56 3.32
N LEU A 152 1.63 -14.80 3.08
CA LEU A 152 0.84 -14.92 1.86
C LEU A 152 1.64 -14.59 0.59
N LEU A 153 2.52 -13.58 0.64
CA LEU A 153 3.35 -13.23 -0.52
C LEU A 153 4.42 -14.29 -0.81
N THR A 154 4.80 -15.10 0.18
CA THR A 154 5.64 -16.29 -0.03
C THR A 154 4.84 -17.45 -0.59
N GLU A 155 3.62 -17.68 -0.10
CA GLU A 155 2.72 -18.75 -0.57
C GLU A 155 2.23 -18.54 -2.00
N PHE A 156 1.98 -17.28 -2.39
CA PHE A 156 1.47 -16.91 -3.71
C PHE A 156 2.47 -16.00 -4.45
N PRO A 157 3.47 -16.56 -5.18
CA PRO A 157 4.53 -15.77 -5.80
C PRO A 157 4.05 -14.66 -6.75
N LEU A 158 2.96 -14.90 -7.49
CA LEU A 158 2.39 -13.90 -8.41
C LEU A 158 1.63 -12.77 -7.69
N ALA A 159 1.32 -12.94 -6.39
CA ALA A 159 0.54 -11.96 -5.63
C ALA A 159 1.25 -10.62 -5.53
N ARG A 160 2.59 -10.60 -5.51
CA ARG A 160 3.37 -9.36 -5.49
C ARG A 160 3.14 -8.54 -6.76
N THR A 161 3.39 -9.13 -7.93
CA THR A 161 3.20 -8.50 -9.25
C THR A 161 1.76 -8.01 -9.42
N LEU A 162 0.77 -8.86 -9.11
CA LEU A 162 -0.64 -8.53 -9.24
C LEU A 162 -1.05 -7.40 -8.28
N SER A 163 -0.65 -7.49 -7.01
CA SER A 163 -1.02 -6.49 -6.01
C SER A 163 -0.43 -5.13 -6.33
N LEU A 164 0.83 -5.05 -6.77
CA LEU A 164 1.45 -3.78 -7.19
C LEU A 164 0.73 -3.17 -8.40
N PHE A 165 0.38 -3.99 -9.41
CA PHE A 165 -0.37 -3.52 -10.56
C PHE A 165 -1.77 -3.02 -10.19
N ILE A 166 -2.52 -3.78 -9.39
CA ILE A 166 -3.86 -3.38 -8.94
C ILE A 166 -3.80 -2.15 -8.04
N LYS A 167 -2.84 -2.09 -7.11
CA LYS A 167 -2.64 -0.93 -6.23
C LYS A 167 -2.33 0.32 -7.05
N PHE A 168 -1.44 0.23 -8.04
CA PHE A 168 -1.14 1.35 -8.94
C PHE A 168 -2.36 1.74 -9.78
N LEU A 169 -3.08 0.77 -10.33
CA LEU A 169 -4.29 0.99 -11.14
C LEU A 169 -5.35 1.76 -10.34
N LEU A 170 -5.57 1.41 -9.07
CA LEU A 170 -6.52 2.10 -8.22
C LEU A 170 -6.01 3.48 -7.80
N PHE A 171 -4.72 3.61 -7.52
CA PHE A 171 -4.08 4.90 -7.23
C PHE A 171 -4.27 5.91 -8.36
N GLN A 172 -3.95 5.55 -9.62
CA GLN A 172 -4.11 6.47 -10.76
C GLN A 172 -5.58 6.84 -11.04
N ASN A 173 -6.55 6.09 -10.50
CA ASN A 173 -7.98 6.36 -10.61
C ASN A 173 -8.58 6.94 -9.31
N SER A 174 -7.77 7.34 -8.32
CA SER A 174 -8.24 7.88 -7.04
C SER A 174 -9.19 6.94 -6.27
N LEU A 175 -8.90 5.63 -6.31
CA LEU A 175 -9.68 4.56 -5.65
C LEU A 175 -8.83 3.74 -4.66
N ASN A 176 -7.68 4.26 -4.23
CA ASN A 176 -6.74 3.61 -3.31
C ASN A 176 -6.96 3.95 -1.83
N GLU A 177 -7.94 4.80 -1.50
CA GLU A 177 -8.19 5.27 -0.14
C GLU A 177 -9.54 4.76 0.40
N PRO A 178 -9.54 3.87 1.40
CA PRO A 178 -10.77 3.33 1.99
C PRO A 178 -11.70 4.40 2.56
N TYR A 179 -11.15 5.44 3.18
CA TYR A 179 -11.93 6.55 3.74
C TYR A 179 -12.80 7.24 2.69
N HIS A 180 -12.32 7.34 1.45
CA HIS A 180 -13.05 7.94 0.32
C HIS A 180 -13.84 6.92 -0.51
N GLY A 181 -14.02 5.69 0.00
CA GLY A 181 -14.79 4.64 -0.66
C GLY A 181 -13.98 3.70 -1.55
N GLY A 182 -12.67 3.89 -1.64
CA GLY A 182 -11.75 3.06 -2.42
C GLY A 182 -11.41 1.73 -1.73
N LEU A 183 -10.50 0.96 -2.33
CA LEU A 183 -9.95 -0.27 -1.75
C LEU A 183 -8.60 -0.02 -1.09
N GLY A 184 -8.46 -0.52 0.14
CA GLY A 184 -7.19 -0.48 0.87
C GLY A 184 -6.22 -1.58 0.44
N SER A 185 -4.93 -1.41 0.74
CA SER A 185 -3.88 -2.38 0.40
C SER A 185 -4.18 -3.79 0.92
N TYR A 186 -4.68 -3.93 2.15
CA TYR A 186 -5.01 -5.22 2.72
C TYR A 186 -6.14 -5.93 1.95
N ALA A 187 -7.22 -5.21 1.63
CA ALA A 187 -8.32 -5.74 0.82
C ALA A 187 -7.83 -6.22 -0.56
N ILE A 188 -6.98 -5.44 -1.22
CA ILE A 188 -6.39 -5.81 -2.53
C ILE A 188 -5.66 -7.15 -2.43
N ILE A 189 -4.81 -7.32 -1.41
CA ILE A 189 -4.02 -8.54 -1.24
C ILE A 189 -4.93 -9.74 -0.97
N LEU A 190 -5.95 -9.61 -0.12
CA LEU A 190 -6.92 -10.69 0.12
C LEU A 190 -7.67 -11.08 -1.15
N LEU A 191 -8.11 -10.12 -1.97
CA LEU A 191 -8.77 -10.40 -3.24
C LEU A 191 -7.83 -11.13 -4.22
N VAL A 192 -6.56 -10.71 -4.30
CA VAL A 192 -5.53 -11.28 -5.18
C VAL A 192 -5.16 -12.70 -4.74
N CYS A 193 -4.82 -12.91 -3.47
CA CYS A 193 -4.47 -14.23 -2.94
C CYS A 193 -5.64 -15.20 -3.04
N THR A 194 -6.87 -14.77 -2.73
CA THR A 194 -8.05 -15.64 -2.89
C THR A 194 -8.27 -16.03 -4.35
N TYR A 195 -8.06 -15.09 -5.28
CA TYR A 195 -8.15 -15.41 -6.71
C TYR A 195 -7.09 -16.41 -7.16
N LEU A 196 -5.83 -16.21 -6.76
CA LEU A 196 -4.72 -17.11 -7.11
C LEU A 196 -4.89 -18.51 -6.50
N LYS A 197 -5.39 -18.60 -5.26
CA LYS A 197 -5.72 -19.88 -4.61
C LYS A 197 -6.77 -20.68 -5.39
N ASN A 198 -7.79 -20.01 -5.93
CA ASN A 198 -8.86 -20.65 -6.69
C ASN A 198 -8.54 -20.83 -8.18
N ASN A 199 -7.53 -20.13 -8.71
CA ASN A 199 -7.13 -20.18 -10.12
C ASN A 199 -5.60 -20.29 -10.23
N PRO A 200 -5.00 -21.44 -9.86
CA PRO A 200 -3.55 -21.60 -9.86
C PRO A 200 -2.96 -21.44 -11.27
N THR A 201 -1.89 -20.66 -11.37
CA THR A 201 -1.14 -20.43 -12.61
C THR A 201 0.25 -19.91 -12.27
N GLU A 202 1.21 -20.15 -13.15
CA GLU A 202 2.57 -19.59 -13.07
C GLU A 202 2.76 -18.37 -13.99
N ASP A 203 1.76 -18.06 -14.84
CA ASP A 203 1.79 -16.96 -15.80
C ASP A 203 1.01 -15.75 -15.26
N CYS A 204 1.73 -14.64 -15.03
CA CYS A 204 1.15 -13.39 -14.53
C CYS A 204 0.13 -12.79 -15.49
N GLY A 205 0.30 -12.98 -16.81
CA GLY A 205 -0.62 -12.48 -17.82
C GLY A 205 -1.97 -13.18 -17.77
N ILE A 206 -1.97 -14.50 -17.60
CA ILE A 206 -3.20 -15.29 -17.36
C ILE A 206 -3.83 -14.85 -16.04
N ALA A 207 -3.02 -14.75 -14.97
CA ALA A 207 -3.51 -14.39 -13.65
C ALA A 207 -4.20 -13.01 -13.65
N ILE A 208 -3.55 -11.97 -14.20
CA ILE A 208 -4.11 -10.61 -14.17
C ILE A 208 -5.35 -10.47 -15.06
N THR A 209 -5.36 -11.09 -16.24
CA THR A 209 -6.53 -11.01 -17.13
C THR A 209 -7.74 -11.72 -16.55
N GLY A 210 -7.53 -12.90 -15.94
CA GLY A 210 -8.58 -13.62 -15.24
C GLY A 210 -9.05 -12.89 -13.97
N PHE A 211 -8.14 -12.30 -13.18
CA PHE A 211 -8.49 -11.50 -12.01
C PHE A 211 -9.40 -10.31 -12.39
N LEU A 212 -9.00 -9.55 -13.41
CA LEU A 212 -9.76 -8.39 -13.89
C LEU A 212 -11.12 -8.81 -14.45
N ASN A 213 -11.20 -9.94 -15.15
CA ASN A 213 -12.47 -10.48 -15.63
C ASN A 213 -13.39 -10.91 -14.49
N PHE A 214 -12.83 -11.65 -13.53
CA PHE A 214 -13.60 -12.14 -12.39
C PHE A 214 -14.14 -10.99 -11.56
N TYR A 215 -13.29 -10.14 -10.97
CA TYR A 215 -13.76 -9.06 -10.12
C TYR A 215 -14.44 -7.92 -10.88
N GLY A 216 -14.09 -7.70 -12.15
CA GLY A 216 -14.67 -6.63 -12.96
C GLY A 216 -15.98 -7.00 -13.67
N SER A 217 -16.30 -8.29 -13.86
CA SER A 217 -17.47 -8.70 -14.66
C SER A 217 -18.26 -9.88 -14.10
N LEU A 218 -17.63 -10.85 -13.42
CA LEU A 218 -18.30 -12.06 -12.95
C LEU A 218 -18.70 -12.00 -11.46
N PHE A 219 -17.91 -11.29 -10.66
CA PHE A 219 -18.09 -11.20 -9.22
C PHE A 219 -19.35 -10.43 -8.86
N LYS A 220 -20.30 -11.14 -8.23
CA LYS A 220 -21.56 -10.58 -7.76
C LYS A 220 -21.38 -10.12 -6.32
N MET A 221 -20.98 -8.86 -6.14
CA MET A 221 -20.67 -8.27 -4.83
C MET A 221 -21.72 -8.52 -3.74
N ARG A 222 -23.02 -8.48 -4.09
CA ARG A 222 -24.14 -8.68 -3.15
C ARG A 222 -24.39 -10.13 -2.76
N MET A 223 -23.77 -11.07 -3.47
CA MET A 223 -24.07 -12.50 -3.38
C MET A 223 -22.85 -13.36 -3.09
N THR A 224 -21.65 -12.79 -3.12
CA THR A 224 -20.40 -13.53 -2.99
C THR A 224 -19.48 -12.88 -1.97
N ALA A 225 -19.22 -13.60 -0.87
CA ALA A 225 -18.22 -13.24 0.11
C ALA A 225 -16.87 -13.82 -0.30
N VAL A 226 -15.80 -13.08 -0.05
CA VAL A 226 -14.43 -13.49 -0.32
C VAL A 226 -13.78 -13.89 1.00
N SER A 227 -13.38 -15.15 1.11
CA SER A 227 -12.61 -15.68 2.23
C SER A 227 -11.36 -16.35 1.70
N LEU A 228 -10.19 -16.03 2.28
CA LEU A 228 -8.97 -16.74 1.90
C LEU A 228 -9.01 -18.20 2.36
N ILE A 229 -9.71 -18.48 3.46
CA ILE A 229 -9.85 -19.83 4.04
C ILE A 229 -10.84 -20.64 3.20
N SER A 230 -12.07 -20.15 3.08
CA SER A 230 -13.22 -20.87 2.47
C SER A 230 -13.42 -20.60 0.97
N GLY A 231 -12.64 -19.69 0.37
CA GLY A 231 -12.80 -19.28 -1.02
C GLY A 231 -14.00 -18.35 -1.23
N TYR A 232 -14.76 -18.57 -2.30
CA TYR A 232 -15.92 -17.75 -2.66
C TYR A 232 -17.20 -18.34 -2.10
N CYS A 233 -17.75 -17.71 -1.05
CA CYS A 233 -18.94 -18.19 -0.36
C CYS A 233 -20.18 -17.46 -0.86
N LYS A 234 -21.28 -18.20 -1.08
CA LYS A 234 -22.57 -17.56 -1.37
C LYS A 234 -23.11 -16.95 -0.08
N TYR A 235 -23.53 -15.70 -0.15
CA TYR A 235 -24.31 -15.04 0.89
C TYR A 235 -25.37 -14.16 0.22
N ARG A 236 -26.21 -13.51 1.00
CA ARG A 236 -27.07 -12.43 0.51
C ARG A 236 -26.99 -11.32 1.53
N SER A 237 -26.55 -10.13 1.10
CA SER A 237 -26.65 -8.96 1.97
C SER A 237 -28.12 -8.71 2.31
N GLU A 238 -28.41 -8.49 3.59
CA GLU A 238 -29.74 -8.14 4.08
C GLU A 238 -30.09 -6.67 3.74
N ASP A 239 -29.09 -5.86 3.38
CA ASP A 239 -29.24 -4.43 3.09
C ASP A 239 -29.08 -4.15 1.59
N ASP A 240 -30.20 -3.83 0.93
CA ASP A 240 -30.25 -3.47 -0.49
C ASP A 240 -29.54 -2.13 -0.81
N SER A 241 -29.04 -1.39 0.18
CA SER A 241 -28.19 -0.21 0.01
C SER A 241 -26.68 -0.52 0.08
N GLU A 242 -26.28 -1.72 0.51
CA GLU A 242 -24.87 -2.05 0.72
C GLU A 242 -24.11 -2.13 -0.61
N SER A 243 -23.18 -1.20 -0.80
CA SER A 243 -22.38 -1.02 -2.03
C SER A 243 -20.91 -1.44 -1.88
N CYS A 244 -20.58 -2.13 -0.78
CA CYS A 244 -19.24 -2.60 -0.48
C CYS A 244 -19.12 -4.13 -0.60
N PRO A 245 -17.92 -4.67 -0.88
CA PRO A 245 -17.70 -6.10 -0.98
C PRO A 245 -17.58 -6.72 0.42
N MET A 246 -18.10 -7.95 0.58
CA MET A 246 -17.85 -8.78 1.77
C MET A 246 -16.49 -9.47 1.62
N ILE A 247 -15.48 -8.98 2.32
CA ILE A 247 -14.12 -9.55 2.35
C ILE A 247 -13.83 -9.92 3.80
N ILE A 248 -13.83 -11.23 4.08
CA ILE A 248 -13.67 -11.76 5.43
C ILE A 248 -12.20 -11.65 5.83
N ASP A 249 -11.93 -11.03 6.96
CA ASP A 249 -10.59 -10.93 7.54
C ASP A 249 -10.16 -12.31 8.10
N PRO A 250 -9.09 -12.92 7.57
CA PRO A 250 -8.58 -14.19 8.11
C PRO A 250 -8.05 -14.09 9.55
N CYS A 251 -7.79 -12.88 10.06
CA CYS A 251 -7.35 -12.66 11.44
C CYS A 251 -8.52 -12.30 12.39
N ASP A 252 -9.70 -12.01 11.86
CA ASP A 252 -10.91 -11.65 12.61
C ASP A 252 -12.16 -11.91 11.74
N GLU A 253 -12.74 -13.10 11.80
CA GLU A 253 -13.82 -13.50 10.89
C GLU A 253 -15.09 -12.62 10.96
N LEU A 254 -15.26 -11.84 12.04
CA LEU A 254 -16.36 -10.89 12.19
C LEU A 254 -16.09 -9.55 11.47
N ASN A 255 -14.84 -9.30 11.07
CA ASN A 255 -14.42 -8.08 10.41
C ASN A 255 -14.57 -8.20 8.88
N ASN A 256 -15.44 -7.36 8.31
CA ASN A 256 -15.47 -7.13 6.86
C ASN A 256 -14.44 -6.06 6.48
N VAL A 257 -13.32 -6.49 5.90
CA VAL A 257 -12.23 -5.61 5.42
C VAL A 257 -12.72 -4.67 4.31
N GLY A 258 -13.71 -5.09 3.53
CA GLY A 258 -14.29 -4.32 2.44
C GLY A 258 -15.31 -3.26 2.87
N ARG A 259 -15.69 -3.19 4.17
CA ARG A 259 -16.83 -2.40 4.66
C ARG A 259 -16.83 -0.94 4.20
N THR A 260 -15.67 -0.29 4.18
CA THR A 260 -15.55 1.13 3.79
C THR A 260 -15.42 1.35 2.28
N SER A 261 -15.32 0.29 1.48
CA SER A 261 -15.15 0.37 0.03
C SER A 261 -16.49 0.55 -0.70
N PHE A 262 -17.25 1.60 -0.34
CA PHE A 262 -18.59 1.85 -0.89
C PHE A 262 -18.60 2.27 -2.38
N LYS A 263 -17.44 2.55 -2.98
CA LYS A 263 -17.29 2.80 -4.44
C LYS A 263 -16.80 1.56 -5.19
N PHE A 264 -17.01 0.36 -4.66
CA PHE A 264 -16.51 -0.86 -5.30
C PHE A 264 -17.12 -1.11 -6.69
N THR A 265 -18.34 -0.63 -6.97
CA THR A 265 -18.90 -0.66 -8.34
C THR A 265 -18.03 0.11 -9.34
N THR A 266 -17.46 1.25 -8.94
CA THR A 266 -16.46 1.99 -9.74
C THR A 266 -15.17 1.19 -9.90
N VAL A 267 -14.73 0.50 -8.84
CA VAL A 267 -13.58 -0.43 -8.93
C VAL A 267 -13.84 -1.53 -9.97
N GLN A 268 -15.01 -2.17 -9.95
CA GLN A 268 -15.38 -3.20 -10.94
C GLN A 268 -15.36 -2.64 -12.36
N TYR A 269 -15.89 -1.43 -12.55
CA TYR A 269 -15.84 -0.74 -13.85
C TYR A 269 -14.41 -0.49 -14.32
N ILE A 270 -13.52 -0.01 -13.43
CA ILE A 270 -12.10 0.17 -13.76
C ILE A 270 -11.45 -1.16 -14.13
N PHE A 271 -11.71 -2.25 -13.39
CA PHE A 271 -11.17 -3.57 -13.75
C PHE A 271 -11.64 -4.05 -15.12
N LYS A 272 -12.94 -3.88 -15.43
CA LYS A 272 -13.51 -4.20 -16.74
C LYS A 272 -12.86 -3.37 -17.86
N LYS A 273 -12.74 -2.05 -17.67
CA LYS A 273 -12.12 -1.14 -18.65
C LYS A 273 -10.65 -1.50 -18.87
N THR A 274 -9.91 -1.81 -17.82
CA THR A 274 -8.52 -2.25 -17.90
C THR A 274 -8.37 -3.55 -18.68
N LEU A 275 -9.24 -4.54 -18.44
CA LEU A 275 -9.21 -5.78 -19.22
C LEU A 275 -9.41 -5.52 -20.72
N ILE A 276 -10.38 -4.65 -21.07
CA ILE A 276 -10.64 -4.26 -22.46
C ILE A 276 -9.40 -3.59 -23.08
N GLY A 277 -8.74 -2.66 -22.35
CA GLY A 277 -7.54 -1.98 -22.83
C GLY A 277 -6.33 -2.89 -22.99
N ILE A 278 -6.12 -3.83 -22.06
CA ILE A 278 -5.07 -4.87 -22.16
C ILE A 278 -5.34 -5.78 -23.36
N ASN A 279 -6.61 -6.12 -23.62
CA ASN A 279 -7.02 -7.02 -24.70
C ASN A 279 -7.40 -6.29 -26.00
N TYR A 280 -7.05 -5.01 -26.14
CA TYR A 280 -7.48 -4.20 -27.29
C TYR A 280 -6.93 -4.76 -28.61
N GLN A 281 -5.59 -4.92 -28.69
CA GLN A 281 -4.91 -5.45 -29.88
C GLN A 281 -4.67 -6.96 -29.84
N TYR A 282 -4.51 -7.53 -28.65
CA TYR A 282 -4.07 -8.91 -28.45
C TYR A 282 -5.04 -9.61 -27.51
N LYS A 283 -5.71 -10.67 -27.96
CA LYS A 283 -6.77 -11.33 -27.17
C LYS A 283 -6.21 -12.34 -26.19
N SER A 284 -5.14 -13.05 -26.55
CA SER A 284 -4.51 -14.04 -25.68
C SER A 284 -3.42 -13.40 -24.80
N PRO A 285 -3.32 -13.73 -23.50
CA PRO A 285 -2.22 -13.30 -22.65
C PRO A 285 -0.83 -13.76 -23.14
N LYS A 286 -0.79 -14.92 -23.82
CA LYS A 286 0.45 -15.54 -24.33
C LYS A 286 0.89 -15.00 -25.69
N GLU A 287 0.06 -14.18 -26.33
CA GLU A 287 0.37 -13.62 -27.64
C GLU A 287 1.58 -12.68 -27.55
N LYS A 288 2.49 -12.81 -28.52
CA LYS A 288 3.73 -12.04 -28.55
C LYS A 288 3.55 -10.70 -29.24
N TYR A 289 4.16 -9.66 -28.69
CA TYR A 289 4.10 -8.30 -29.24
C TYR A 289 5.41 -7.54 -29.05
N LEU A 290 5.61 -6.51 -29.87
CA LEU A 290 6.78 -5.65 -29.78
C LEU A 290 6.59 -4.60 -28.67
N PRO A 291 7.67 -4.07 -28.06
CA PRO A 291 7.58 -3.10 -26.95
C PRO A 291 6.81 -1.82 -27.32
N LYS A 292 6.84 -1.42 -28.61
CA LYS A 292 6.06 -0.29 -29.14
C LYS A 292 4.54 -0.51 -29.10
N ARG A 293 4.09 -1.74 -28.91
CA ARG A 293 2.70 -2.17 -28.76
C ARG A 293 2.43 -2.72 -27.35
N SER A 294 3.11 -2.16 -26.37
CA SER A 294 2.88 -2.39 -24.94
C SER A 294 1.39 -2.45 -24.64
N ARG A 295 0.96 -3.49 -23.92
CA ARG A 295 -0.45 -3.67 -23.54
C ARG A 295 -0.75 -2.84 -22.30
N LEU A 296 0.20 -2.77 -21.36
CA LEU A 296 0.03 -1.99 -20.14
C LEU A 296 0.05 -0.49 -20.40
N SER A 297 0.73 0.00 -21.45
CA SER A 297 0.69 1.44 -21.80
C SER A 297 -0.68 1.95 -22.21
N ASN A 298 -1.62 1.05 -22.54
CA ASN A 298 -2.99 1.43 -22.87
C ASN A 298 -3.83 1.71 -21.60
N VAL A 299 -3.36 1.29 -20.43
CA VAL A 299 -4.16 1.27 -19.18
C VAL A 299 -3.42 1.85 -17.98
N VAL A 300 -2.12 2.05 -18.06
CA VAL A 300 -1.26 2.63 -17.02
C VAL A 300 -0.58 3.87 -17.57
N ALA A 301 -0.69 4.98 -16.84
CA ALA A 301 0.05 6.20 -17.09
C ALA A 301 0.99 6.52 -15.91
N ILE A 302 2.30 6.50 -16.15
CA ILE A 302 3.28 6.96 -15.15
C ILE A 302 3.38 8.48 -15.22
N ALA A 303 3.08 9.15 -14.11
CA ALA A 303 3.19 10.60 -14.03
C ALA A 303 4.66 11.04 -14.15
N ALA A 304 4.90 12.15 -14.85
CA ALA A 304 6.24 12.74 -14.96
C ALA A 304 6.82 13.09 -13.57
N SER A 305 5.97 13.47 -12.62
CA SER A 305 6.36 13.75 -11.23
C SER A 305 7.01 12.54 -10.55
N THR A 306 6.57 11.31 -10.82
CA THR A 306 7.21 10.10 -10.27
C THR A 306 8.64 9.93 -10.79
N LEU A 307 8.88 10.24 -12.06
CA LEU A 307 10.22 10.17 -12.64
C LEU A 307 11.13 11.27 -12.10
N VAL A 308 10.60 12.49 -11.97
CA VAL A 308 11.31 13.64 -11.36
C VAL A 308 11.70 13.32 -9.92
N PHE A 309 10.76 12.80 -9.12
CA PHE A 309 10.99 12.39 -7.74
C PHE A 309 12.11 11.34 -7.64
N ARG A 310 12.06 10.29 -8.46
CA ARG A 310 13.09 9.25 -8.48
C ARG A 310 14.47 9.79 -8.82
N ASN A 311 14.56 10.63 -9.84
CA ASN A 311 15.82 11.25 -10.22
C ASN A 311 16.39 12.13 -9.11
N ALA A 312 15.53 12.91 -8.43
CA ALA A 312 15.94 13.77 -7.32
C ALA A 312 16.47 12.95 -6.12
N ILE A 313 15.79 11.85 -5.77
CA ILE A 313 16.26 10.93 -4.72
C ILE A 313 17.61 10.31 -5.12
N CYS A 314 17.74 9.81 -6.34
CA CYS A 314 18.99 9.21 -6.80
C CYS A 314 20.15 10.20 -6.73
N GLN A 315 19.97 11.45 -7.18
CA GLN A 315 21.01 12.47 -7.13
C GLN A 315 21.45 12.75 -5.69
N ARG A 316 20.49 12.97 -4.78
CA ARG A 316 20.77 13.26 -3.36
C ARG A 316 21.66 12.21 -2.70
N PHE A 317 21.33 10.92 -2.87
CA PHE A 317 22.04 9.82 -2.23
C PHE A 317 23.31 9.39 -2.99
N SER A 318 23.49 9.85 -4.23
CA SER A 318 24.76 9.68 -4.97
C SER A 318 25.79 10.74 -4.58
N GLU A 319 25.35 11.96 -4.28
CA GLU A 319 26.23 13.11 -4.02
C GLU A 319 26.60 13.29 -2.55
N GLN A 320 25.71 12.98 -1.60
CA GLN A 320 25.89 13.33 -0.17
C GLN A 320 26.41 12.19 0.72
N GLY A 321 26.57 10.98 0.20
CA GLY A 321 26.68 9.79 1.06
C GLY A 321 25.41 9.63 1.93
N THR A 322 25.35 8.59 2.76
CA THR A 322 24.20 8.41 3.68
C THR A 322 24.12 9.61 4.63
N PRO A 323 23.02 10.37 4.70
CA PRO A 323 22.91 11.50 5.61
C PRO A 323 23.02 11.00 7.06
N THR A 324 24.07 11.41 7.77
CA THR A 324 24.26 11.09 9.19
C THR A 324 23.29 11.95 10.01
N LEU A 325 22.57 11.35 10.96
CA LEU A 325 21.72 12.08 11.89
C LEU A 325 22.59 13.03 12.74
N VAL A 326 22.45 14.34 12.52
CA VAL A 326 23.13 15.35 13.34
C VAL A 326 22.28 15.58 14.59
N HIS A 327 22.82 15.23 15.75
CA HIS A 327 22.14 15.38 17.05
C HIS A 327 21.99 16.86 17.42
N GLU A 328 20.85 17.48 17.14
CA GLU A 328 20.45 18.73 17.80
C GLU A 328 19.66 18.40 19.07
N ASN A 329 20.38 18.21 20.18
CA ASN A 329 19.79 18.08 21.51
C ASN A 329 19.13 19.41 21.93
N ARG A 330 17.83 19.55 21.66
CA ARG A 330 16.98 20.52 22.36
C ARG A 330 16.16 19.79 23.40
N THR A 331 16.64 19.80 24.64
CA THR A 331 15.93 19.33 25.82
C THR A 331 14.66 20.16 26.02
N VAL A 332 13.49 19.54 25.82
CA VAL A 332 12.22 20.10 26.27
C VAL A 332 12.07 19.70 27.74
N ASN A 333 12.30 20.66 28.63
CA ASN A 333 11.92 20.53 30.04
C ASN A 333 10.40 20.47 30.12
N ASP A 334 9.84 19.34 30.55
CA ASP A 334 8.45 19.32 31.00
C ASP A 334 8.31 18.52 32.29
N LYS A 335 8.39 19.25 33.40
CA LYS A 335 7.86 18.83 34.70
C LYS A 335 6.38 19.18 34.73
N SER A 336 5.54 18.25 34.30
CA SER A 336 4.24 18.01 34.93
C SER A 336 3.52 16.88 34.21
N LEU A 337 2.95 15.95 34.99
CA LEU A 337 1.78 15.10 34.73
C LEU A 337 2.01 13.69 35.29
N GLN A 338 1.78 13.59 36.61
CA GLN A 338 1.08 12.44 37.20
C GLN A 338 -0.34 12.34 36.63
#